data_AF-A0A2A6M723-F1
#
_entry.id   AF-A0A2A6M723-F1
#
_cell.length_a   1.000
_cell.length_b   1.000
_cell.length_c   1.000
_cell.angle_alpha   90.00
_cell.angle_beta   90.00
_cell.angle_gamma   90.00
#
_symmetry.space_group_name_H-M   'P 1'
#
loop_
_entity.id
_entity.type
_entity.pdbx_description
1 polymer ?
#
loop_
_entity_poly.entity_id
_entity_poly.type
_entity_poly.pdbx_seq_one_letter_code
_entity_poly.pdbx_strand_id
1 'polypeptide(L)'
;MNSSHEAFLEHAPEGPSNRSFGNTVGGILLAFVLARWLITGSLSFLLIGFAIIGGVLVILAFVSPDWLSLPNRLWTSLGLLLFRVVNPVVMLAIYITTFVPIGLLLRLRGHDPLGVSFDRSAGTYWKTRPPHEPEPATMRNQF
;
A
#
# COMPACT_ATOMS: atom_id res chain seq x y z
N MET A 1 9.96 -33.64 20.65
CA MET A 1 10.53 -33.36 19.32
C MET A 1 9.55 -32.48 18.55
N ASN A 2 9.97 -31.24 18.34
CA ASN A 2 9.60 -30.23 17.33
C ASN A 2 8.13 -29.95 16.99
N SER A 3 7.58 -28.99 17.74
CA SER A 3 6.57 -28.02 17.31
C SER A 3 7.21 -26.94 16.42
N SER A 4 7.38 -27.23 15.11
CA SER A 4 8.03 -26.32 14.15
C SER A 4 7.13 -25.91 12.97
N HIS A 5 5.83 -25.77 13.21
CA HIS A 5 4.92 -25.13 12.27
C HIS A 5 4.15 -24.05 13.02
N GLU A 6 4.76 -22.86 13.18
CA GLU A 6 3.97 -21.67 13.46
C GLU A 6 3.07 -21.45 12.25
N ALA A 7 1.79 -21.80 12.38
CA ALA A 7 0.78 -21.28 11.48
C ALA A 7 0.81 -19.77 11.66
N PHE A 8 1.32 -19.04 10.66
CA PHE A 8 1.19 -17.59 10.60
C PHE A 8 -0.31 -17.30 10.54
N LEU A 9 -0.93 -17.18 11.72
CA LEU A 9 -2.23 -16.56 11.85
C LEU A 9 -2.04 -15.16 11.30
N GLU A 10 -2.44 -14.95 10.06
CA GLU A 10 -2.56 -13.61 9.49
C GLU A 10 -3.47 -12.84 10.45
N HIS A 11 -2.86 -12.01 11.30
CA HIS A 11 -3.61 -11.16 12.19
C HIS A 11 -4.35 -10.20 11.28
N ALA A 12 -5.68 -10.36 11.21
CA ALA A 12 -6.52 -9.42 10.51
C ALA A 12 -6.14 -8.02 11.01
N PRO A 13 -5.81 -7.07 10.11
CA PRO A 13 -5.34 -5.77 10.52
C PRO A 13 -6.34 -5.14 11.49
N GLU A 14 -5.92 -4.93 12.74
CA GLU A 14 -6.76 -4.28 13.74
C GLU A 14 -7.05 -2.86 13.25
N GLY A 15 -8.32 -2.59 13.00
CA GLY A 15 -8.77 -1.27 12.57
C GLY A 15 -8.45 -0.21 13.63
N PRO A 16 -8.35 1.08 13.22
CA PRO A 16 -8.11 2.17 14.17
C PRO A 16 -9.19 2.19 15.27
N SER A 17 -8.80 2.52 16.50
CA SER A 17 -9.74 2.69 17.61
C SER A 17 -10.84 3.70 17.27
N ASN A 18 -12.07 3.45 17.68
CA ASN A 18 -13.21 4.36 17.42
C ASN A 18 -12.94 5.79 17.91
N ARG A 19 -12.14 5.96 18.98
CA ARG A 19 -11.70 7.27 19.48
C ARG A 19 -10.75 7.98 18.53
N SER A 20 -9.77 7.26 17.98
CA SER A 20 -8.80 7.86 17.05
C SER A 20 -9.47 8.23 15.73
N PHE A 21 -10.42 7.43 15.25
CA PHE A 21 -11.25 7.77 14.09
C PHE A 21 -11.98 9.10 14.28
N GLY A 22 -12.74 9.26 15.38
CA GLY A 22 -13.49 10.50 15.63
C GLY A 22 -12.59 11.73 15.79
N ASN A 23 -11.45 11.59 16.49
CA ASN A 23 -10.50 12.69 16.65
C ASN A 23 -9.79 13.07 15.35
N THR A 24 -9.39 12.09 14.54
CA THR A 24 -8.70 12.36 13.27
C THR A 24 -9.65 12.94 12.22
N VAL A 25 -10.78 12.29 11.95
CA VAL A 25 -11.74 12.75 10.94
C VAL A 25 -12.40 14.05 11.38
N GLY A 26 -12.86 14.13 12.63
CA GLY A 26 -13.45 15.34 13.17
C GLY A 26 -12.45 16.50 13.25
N GLY A 27 -11.21 16.22 13.67
CA GLY A 27 -10.13 17.21 13.69
C GLY A 27 -9.76 17.73 12.30
N ILE A 28 -9.66 16.85 11.30
CA ILE A 28 -9.38 17.25 9.90
C ILE A 28 -10.53 18.13 9.36
N LEU A 29 -11.79 17.77 9.63
CA LEU A 29 -12.93 18.59 9.21
C LEU A 29 -12.93 19.97 9.84
N LEU A 30 -12.68 20.05 11.15
CA LEU A 30 -12.58 21.34 11.84
C LEU A 30 -11.38 22.17 11.36
N ALA A 31 -10.23 21.55 11.14
CA ALA A 31 -9.05 22.21 10.58
C ALA A 31 -9.32 22.75 9.17
N PHE A 32 -10.03 21.98 8.33
CA PHE A 32 -10.44 22.41 6.99
C PHE A 32 -11.38 23.60 7.04
N VAL A 33 -12.38 23.58 7.93
CA VAL A 33 -13.30 24.71 8.13
C VAL A 33 -12.53 25.94 8.59
N LEU A 34 -11.64 25.79 9.58
CA LEU A 34 -10.83 26.89 10.10
C LEU A 34 -9.93 27.49 9.02
N ALA A 35 -9.24 26.65 8.25
CA ALA A 35 -8.39 27.11 7.15
C ALA A 35 -9.20 27.87 6.08
N ARG A 36 -10.37 27.35 5.69
CA ARG A 36 -11.23 28.02 4.70
C ARG A 36 -11.82 29.31 5.23
N TRP A 37 -12.16 29.37 6.51
CA TRP A 37 -12.64 30.59 7.17
C TRP A 37 -11.54 31.66 7.20
N LEU A 38 -10.30 31.31 7.54
CA LEU A 38 -9.16 32.24 7.54
C LEU A 38 -8.87 32.81 6.14
N ILE A 39 -9.04 32.02 5.08
CA ILE A 39 -8.78 32.47 3.70
C ILE A 39 -9.93 33.33 3.16
N THR A 40 -11.17 32.97 3.46
CA THR A 40 -12.36 33.53 2.77
C THR A 40 -13.14 34.53 3.63
N GLY A 41 -12.89 34.57 4.95
CA GLY A 41 -13.58 35.40 5.93
C GLY A 41 -15.08 35.12 6.10
N SER A 42 -15.65 34.21 5.30
CA SER A 42 -17.09 33.93 5.25
C SER A 42 -17.38 32.47 5.60
N LEU A 43 -18.44 32.30 6.39
CA LEU A 43 -18.98 31.00 6.74
C LEU A 43 -20.16 30.70 5.82
N SER A 44 -19.87 29.96 4.75
CA SER A 44 -20.92 29.38 3.91
C SER A 44 -21.71 28.33 4.70
N PHE A 45 -22.98 28.13 4.35
CA PHE A 45 -23.83 27.09 4.93
C PHE A 45 -23.16 25.69 4.91
N LEU A 46 -22.42 25.38 3.84
CA LEU A 46 -21.64 24.14 3.70
C LEU A 46 -20.52 24.02 4.75
N LEU A 47 -19.81 25.11 5.05
CA LEU A 47 -18.73 25.13 6.05
C LEU A 47 -19.28 24.94 7.46
N ILE A 48 -20.44 25.54 7.75
CA ILE A 48 -21.14 25.35 9.03
C ILE A 48 -21.57 23.89 9.18
N GLY A 49 -22.10 23.27 8.12
CA GLY A 49 -22.42 21.84 8.11
C GLY A 49 -21.20 20.96 8.45
N PHE A 50 -20.05 21.20 7.81
CA PHE A 50 -18.81 20.48 8.14
C PHE A 50 -18.31 20.73 9.56
N ALA A 51 -18.48 21.95 10.09
CA ALA A 51 -18.11 22.27 11.46
C ALA A 51 -18.96 21.48 12.48
N ILE A 52 -20.27 21.39 12.24
CA ILE A 52 -21.19 20.62 13.08
C ILE A 52 -20.83 19.14 13.05
N ILE A 53 -20.64 18.57 11.85
CA ILE A 53 -20.27 17.15 11.71
C ILE A 53 -18.93 16.86 12.39
N GLY A 54 -17.92 17.72 12.17
CA GLY A 54 -16.61 17.58 12.80
C GLY A 54 -16.68 17.69 14.33
N GLY A 55 -17.43 18.66 14.85
CA GLY A 55 -17.66 18.85 16.28
C GLY A 55 -18.37 17.66 16.92
N VAL A 56 -19.42 17.15 16.29
CA VAL A 56 -20.15 15.96 16.76
C VAL A 56 -19.22 14.74 16.80
N LEU A 57 -18.41 14.51 15.76
CA LEU A 57 -17.46 13.39 15.74
C LEU A 57 -16.42 13.47 16.86
N VAL A 58 -15.87 14.66 17.12
CA VAL A 58 -14.91 14.86 18.22
C VAL A 58 -15.60 14.66 19.57
N ILE A 59 -16.75 15.30 19.81
CA ILE A 59 -17.49 15.18 21.09
C ILE A 59 -17.83 13.71 21.35
N LEU A 60 -18.34 13.02 20.35
CA LEU A 60 -18.76 11.63 20.47
C LEU A 60 -17.55 10.68 20.66
N ALA A 61 -16.37 11.03 20.13
CA ALA A 61 -15.12 10.32 20.43
C ALA A 61 -14.72 10.39 21.91
N PHE A 62 -15.01 11.51 22.59
CA PHE A 62 -14.73 11.68 24.02
C PHE A 62 -15.80 11.08 24.94
N VAL A 63 -17.09 11.26 24.59
CA VAL A 63 -18.21 10.89 25.47
C VAL A 63 -18.61 9.42 25.30
N SER A 64 -18.74 8.94 24.06
CA SER A 64 -19.21 7.57 23.79
C SER A 64 -18.64 7.03 22.48
N PRO A 65 -17.43 6.45 22.51
CA PRO A 65 -16.76 5.96 21.30
C PRO A 65 -17.47 4.76 20.67
N ASP A 66 -18.34 4.05 21.40
CA ASP A 66 -19.02 2.86 20.90
C ASP A 66 -20.02 3.19 19.78
N TRP A 67 -20.58 4.39 19.78
CA TRP A 67 -21.44 4.88 18.70
C TRP A 67 -20.66 5.14 17.40
N LEU A 68 -19.35 5.39 17.49
CA LEU A 68 -18.49 5.54 16.32
C LEU A 68 -18.04 4.20 15.73
N SER A 69 -18.38 3.06 16.35
CA SER A 69 -17.98 1.73 15.86
C SER A 69 -18.47 1.44 14.44
N LEU A 70 -19.74 1.75 14.16
CA LEU A 70 -20.35 1.50 12.86
C LEU A 70 -19.78 2.45 11.77
N PRO A 71 -19.72 3.78 11.97
CA PRO A 71 -19.04 4.68 11.04
C PRO A 71 -17.56 4.34 10.80
N ASN A 72 -16.81 4.00 11.85
CA ASN A 72 -15.39 3.65 11.75
C ASN A 72 -15.16 2.40 10.91
N ARG A 73 -16.01 1.37 11.10
CA ARG A 73 -15.93 0.13 10.31
C ARG A 73 -16.27 0.35 8.85
N LEU A 74 -17.28 1.17 8.55
CA LEU A 74 -17.62 1.55 7.17
C LEU A 74 -16.49 2.35 6.51
N TRP A 75 -15.93 3.32 7.23
CA TRP A 75 -14.79 4.10 6.76
C TRP A 75 -13.58 3.23 6.45
N THR A 76 -13.25 2.31 7.34
CA THR A 76 -12.13 1.37 7.16
C THR A 76 -12.39 0.45 5.96
N SER A 77 -13.60 -0.06 5.80
CA SER A 77 -13.98 -0.90 4.65
C SER A 77 -13.86 -0.14 3.33
N LEU A 78 -14.25 1.14 3.31
CA LEU A 78 -14.07 2.01 2.15
C LEU A 78 -12.58 2.25 1.86
N GLY A 79 -11.76 2.46 2.90
CA GLY A 79 -10.31 2.55 2.78
C GLY A 79 -9.69 1.29 2.17
N LEU A 80 -10.12 0.10 2.59
CA LEU A 80 -9.67 -1.16 2.02
C LEU A 80 -10.10 -1.35 0.56
N LEU A 81 -11.33 -0.95 0.21
CA LEU A 81 -11.80 -0.97 -1.17
C LEU A 81 -10.97 -0.03 -2.05
N LEU A 82 -10.69 1.18 -1.56
CA LEU A 82 -9.82 2.13 -2.26
C LEU A 82 -8.40 1.56 -2.40
N PHE A 83 -7.85 0.96 -1.33
CA PHE A 83 -6.54 0.33 -1.37
C PHE A 83 -6.46 -0.76 -2.44
N ARG A 84 -7.53 -1.56 -2.61
CA ARG A 84 -7.60 -2.59 -3.67
C ARG A 84 -7.44 -2.01 -5.07
N VAL A 85 -7.84 -0.76 -5.30
CA VAL A 85 -7.70 -0.05 -6.59
C VAL A 85 -6.38 0.71 -6.67
N VAL A 86 -5.99 1.41 -5.59
CA VAL A 86 -4.77 2.22 -5.56
C VAL A 86 -3.53 1.35 -5.63
N ASN A 87 -3.51 0.20 -4.94
CA ASN A 87 -2.37 -0.71 -4.92
C ASN A 87 -1.94 -1.15 -6.34
N PRO A 88 -2.81 -1.73 -7.20
CA PRO A 88 -2.42 -2.07 -8.56
C PRO A 88 -2.06 -0.86 -9.41
N VAL A 89 -2.68 0.31 -9.20
CA VAL A 89 -2.33 1.55 -9.92
C VAL A 89 -0.91 2.01 -9.56
N VAL A 90 -0.55 2.00 -8.28
CA VAL A 90 0.80 2.36 -7.82
C VAL A 90 1.81 1.33 -8.33
N MET A 91 1.50 0.03 -8.26
CA MET A 91 2.36 -1.02 -8.81
C MET A 91 2.58 -0.86 -10.32
N LEU A 92 1.53 -0.51 -11.06
CA LEU A 92 1.62 -0.22 -12.49
C LEU A 92 2.49 1.01 -12.76
N ALA A 93 2.32 2.08 -11.98
CA ALA A 93 3.14 3.28 -12.09
C ALA A 93 4.61 2.98 -11.85
N ILE A 94 4.95 2.21 -10.81
CA ILE A 94 6.32 1.76 -10.54
C ILE A 94 6.85 0.92 -11.72
N TYR A 95 6.03 -0.01 -12.25
CA TYR A 95 6.42 -0.82 -13.40
C TYR A 95 6.79 0.03 -14.62
N ILE A 96 5.94 0.98 -14.99
CA ILE A 96 6.14 1.84 -16.15
C ILE A 96 7.29 2.84 -15.95
N THR A 97 7.45 3.38 -14.75
CA THR A 97 8.47 4.41 -14.47
C THR A 97 9.85 3.84 -14.18
N THR A 98 9.92 2.60 -13.69
CA THR A 98 11.19 1.99 -13.26
C THR A 98 11.57 0.83 -14.17
N PHE A 99 10.74 -0.22 -14.23
CA PHE A 99 11.11 -1.45 -14.92
C PHE A 99 11.12 -1.30 -16.44
N VAL A 100 10.12 -0.62 -17.01
CA VAL A 100 10.05 -0.38 -18.47
C VAL A 100 11.25 0.41 -18.99
N PRO A 101 11.65 1.57 -18.42
CA PRO A 101 12.81 2.30 -18.94
C PRO A 101 14.12 1.55 -18.72
N ILE A 102 14.28 0.81 -17.62
CA ILE A 102 15.45 -0.06 -17.42
C ILE A 102 15.51 -1.12 -18.54
N GLY A 103 14.40 -1.81 -18.80
CA GLY A 103 14.32 -2.82 -19.86
C GLY A 103 14.58 -2.22 -21.26
N LEU A 104 14.04 -1.04 -21.53
CA LEU A 104 14.28 -0.31 -22.77
C LEU A 104 15.76 0.07 -22.91
N LEU A 105 16.39 0.57 -21.85
CA LEU A 105 17.81 0.93 -21.85
C LEU A 105 18.71 -0.29 -22.10
N LEU A 106 18.42 -1.43 -21.46
CA LEU A 106 19.13 -2.69 -21.70
C LEU A 106 18.98 -3.14 -23.16
N ARG A 107 17.77 -3.05 -23.71
CA ARG A 107 17.48 -3.41 -25.11
C ARG A 107 18.19 -2.49 -26.11
N LEU A 108 18.22 -1.18 -25.84
CA LEU A 108 18.98 -0.21 -26.65
C LEU A 108 20.49 -0.46 -26.61
N ARG A 109 21.02 -0.93 -25.47
CA ARG A 109 22.42 -1.35 -25.34
C ARG A 109 22.71 -2.74 -25.92
N GLY A 110 21.72 -3.42 -26.49
CA GLY A 110 21.85 -4.79 -27.00
C GLY A 110 22.13 -5.83 -25.91
N HIS A 111 21.94 -5.49 -24.64
CA HIS A 111 22.19 -6.37 -23.52
C HIS A 111 20.93 -7.19 -23.24
N ASP A 112 20.94 -8.48 -23.61
CA ASP A 112 19.89 -9.44 -23.27
C ASP A 112 20.36 -10.36 -22.14
N PRO A 113 20.10 -10.01 -20.85
CA PRO A 113 20.53 -10.82 -19.72
C PRO A 113 19.80 -12.17 -19.64
N LEU A 114 18.59 -12.25 -20.21
CA LEU A 114 17.74 -13.43 -20.11
C LEU A 114 17.89 -14.36 -21.31
N GLY A 115 18.47 -13.90 -22.43
CA GLY A 115 18.64 -14.69 -23.65
C GLY A 115 17.29 -15.12 -24.22
N VAL A 116 16.34 -14.19 -24.29
CA VAL A 116 14.92 -14.47 -24.57
C VAL A 116 14.69 -14.79 -26.05
N SER A 117 15.65 -14.46 -26.92
CA SER A 117 15.55 -14.79 -28.35
C SER A 117 15.52 -16.31 -28.56
N PHE A 118 14.40 -16.80 -29.09
CA PHE A 118 14.24 -18.20 -29.47
C PHE A 118 15.07 -18.51 -30.72
N ASP A 119 16.09 -19.34 -30.57
CA ASP A 119 16.93 -19.88 -31.65
C ASP A 119 16.43 -21.29 -32.04
N ARG A 120 15.87 -21.42 -33.25
CA ARG A 120 15.38 -22.71 -33.78
C ARG A 120 16.50 -23.67 -34.19
N SER A 121 17.71 -23.16 -34.35
CA SER A 121 18.90 -23.95 -34.73
C SER A 121 19.73 -24.38 -33.53
N ALA A 122 19.43 -23.87 -32.33
CA ALA A 122 20.11 -24.27 -31.11
C ALA A 122 19.76 -25.72 -30.73
N GLY A 123 20.78 -26.58 -30.63
CA GLY A 123 20.62 -27.97 -30.18
C GLY A 123 20.24 -28.09 -28.70
N THR A 124 20.52 -27.06 -27.89
CA THR A 124 20.07 -26.94 -26.49
C THR A 124 20.21 -25.49 -26.02
N TYR A 125 19.30 -25.03 -25.16
CA TYR A 125 19.39 -23.72 -24.49
C TYR A 125 20.20 -23.79 -23.19
N TRP A 126 20.70 -24.97 -22.82
CA TRP A 126 21.47 -25.16 -21.60
C TRP A 126 22.82 -24.44 -21.70
N LYS A 127 23.05 -23.43 -20.85
CA LYS A 127 24.36 -22.78 -20.72
C LYS A 127 25.30 -23.68 -19.93
N THR A 128 26.27 -24.28 -20.61
CA THR A 128 27.32 -25.12 -19.99
C THR A 128 28.25 -24.26 -19.13
N ARG A 129 28.58 -24.73 -17.93
CA ARG A 129 29.54 -24.05 -17.06
C ARG A 129 30.97 -24.23 -17.57
N PRO A 130 31.83 -23.20 -17.47
CA PRO A 130 33.24 -23.36 -17.77
C PRO A 130 33.93 -24.29 -16.75
N PRO A 131 34.91 -25.11 -17.17
CA PRO A 131 35.51 -26.17 -16.35
C PRO A 131 36.33 -25.71 -15.13
N HIS A 132 36.48 -24.40 -14.90
CA HIS A 132 37.27 -23.82 -13.82
C HIS A 132 36.46 -22.87 -12.91
N GLU A 133 35.14 -22.90 -12.99
CA GLU A 133 34.30 -22.15 -12.05
C GLU A 133 34.40 -22.79 -10.66
N PRO A 134 34.71 -22.04 -9.58
CA PRO A 134 34.77 -22.59 -8.24
C PRO A 134 33.44 -23.26 -7.90
N GLU A 135 33.49 -24.44 -7.26
CA GLU A 135 32.28 -25.14 -6.86
C GLU A 135 31.39 -24.16 -6.09
N PRO A 136 30.10 -24.00 -6.48
CA PRO A 136 29.21 -23.11 -5.78
C PRO A 136 29.27 -23.55 -4.33
N ALA A 137 29.59 -22.63 -3.41
CA ALA A 137 29.60 -22.91 -1.98
C ALA A 137 28.28 -23.60 -1.67
N THR A 138 28.33 -24.94 -1.55
CA THR A 138 27.16 -25.81 -1.50
C THR A 138 26.27 -25.21 -0.46
N MET A 139 25.03 -24.84 -0.81
CA MET A 139 24.11 -24.08 0.04
C MET A 139 24.11 -24.66 1.46
N ARG A 140 25.00 -24.12 2.30
CA ARG A 140 25.49 -24.88 3.46
C ARG A 140 24.43 -24.93 4.56
N ASN A 141 23.46 -24.03 4.47
CA ASN A 141 22.23 -23.95 5.25
C ASN A 141 21.07 -23.59 4.31
N GLN A 142 20.52 -24.59 3.61
CA GLN A 142 19.33 -24.40 2.76
C GLN A 142 18.00 -24.53 3.53
N PHE A 143 18.08 -24.80 4.85
CA PHE A 143 16.97 -24.82 5.79
C PHE A 143 17.41 -24.20 7.12
#